data_AF-Q58WP9-F1
#
_entry.id   AF-Q58WP9-F1
#
_cell.length_a   1.000
_cell.length_b   1.000
_cell.length_c   1.000
_cell.angle_alpha   90.00
_cell.angle_beta   90.00
_cell.angle_gamma   90.00
#
_symmetry.space_group_name_H-M   'P 1'
#
loop_
_entity.id
_entity.type
_entity.pdbx_description
1 polymer ?
#
loop_
_entity_poly.entity_id
_entity_poly.type
_entity_poly.pdbx_seq_one_letter_code
_entity_poly.pdbx_strand_id
1 'polypeptide(L)'
;MDTNRFIKRLTEIVEEYISDEEAYSDDVQLEVNTQTWDMEIADPDNDIPGCDYWPMMDLVRMSSGNAGQWEPDPEAIAEVAAEYVFTE
;
A
#
# COMPACT_ATOMS: atom_id res chain seq x y z
N MET A 1 -12.71 -6.30 -9.85
CA MET A 1 -12.13 -5.76 -8.61
C MET A 1 -12.84 -4.44 -8.39
N ASP A 2 -13.40 -4.18 -7.21
CA ASP A 2 -14.08 -2.92 -6.92
C ASP A 2 -13.13 -1.99 -6.17
N THR A 3 -13.20 -0.67 -6.40
CA THR A 3 -12.33 0.32 -5.74
C THR A 3 -12.38 0.19 -4.22
N ASN A 4 -13.56 -0.04 -3.65
CA ASN A 4 -13.72 -0.19 -2.20
C ASN A 4 -13.02 -1.46 -1.66
N ARG A 5 -12.99 -2.53 -2.45
CA ARG A 5 -12.27 -3.76 -2.10
C ARG A 5 -10.76 -3.58 -2.21
N PHE A 6 -10.31 -2.81 -3.20
CA PHE A 6 -8.91 -2.44 -3.37
C PHE A 6 -8.42 -1.61 -2.19
N ILE A 7 -9.13 -0.52 -1.86
CA ILE A 7 -8.84 0.35 -0.71
C ILE A 7 -8.74 -0.48 0.56
N LYS A 8 -9.73 -1.32 0.83
CA LYS A 8 -9.74 -2.16 2.03
C LYS A 8 -8.50 -3.05 2.10
N ARG A 9 -8.16 -3.73 1.00
CA ARG A 9 -7.01 -4.65 0.97
C ARG A 9 -5.69 -3.90 1.09
N LEU A 10 -5.58 -2.72 0.49
CA LEU A 10 -4.42 -1.86 0.64
C LEU A 10 -4.25 -1.41 2.09
N THR A 11 -5.32 -0.96 2.74
CA THR A 11 -5.30 -0.62 4.16
C THR A 11 -4.86 -1.80 5.01
N GLU A 12 -5.38 -3.01 4.77
CA GLU A 12 -4.98 -4.21 5.52
C GLU A 12 -3.47 -4.47 5.39
N ILE A 13 -2.90 -4.35 4.19
CA ILE A 13 -1.45 -4.55 3.96
C ILE A 13 -0.62 -3.47 4.67
N VAL A 14 -1.05 -2.21 4.61
CA VAL A 14 -0.36 -1.11 5.29
C VAL A 14 -0.42 -1.28 6.81
N GLU A 15 -1.54 -1.75 7.35
CA GLU A 15 -1.65 -2.08 8.77
C GLU A 15 -0.72 -3.24 9.16
N GLU A 16 -0.59 -4.28 8.31
CA GLU A 16 0.38 -5.36 8.52
C GLU A 16 1.82 -4.86 8.46
N TYR A 17 2.15 -3.98 7.51
CA TYR A 17 3.45 -3.32 7.42
C TYR A 17 3.80 -2.55 8.69
N ILE A 18 2.87 -1.74 9.20
CA ILE A 18 3.08 -0.95 10.43
C ILE A 18 3.19 -1.86 11.65
N SER A 19 2.37 -2.92 11.72
CA SER A 19 2.38 -3.82 12.87
C SER A 19 3.63 -4.70 12.93
N ASP A 20 4.29 -4.93 11.81
CA ASP A 20 5.50 -5.75 11.67
C ASP A 20 6.66 -4.91 11.08
N GLU A 21 6.73 -3.62 11.42
CA GLU A 21 7.72 -2.68 10.82
C GLU A 21 9.18 -3.16 10.98
N GLU A 22 9.47 -3.95 12.02
CA GLU A 22 10.80 -4.51 12.28
C GLU A 22 11.20 -5.63 11.31
N ALA A 23 10.24 -6.24 10.61
CA ALA A 23 10.48 -7.29 9.63
C ALA A 23 10.74 -6.76 8.21
N TYR A 24 10.40 -5.50 7.95
CA TYR A 24 10.53 -4.87 6.64
C TYR A 24 11.65 -3.83 6.62
N SER A 25 12.23 -3.60 5.44
CA SER A 25 13.18 -2.52 5.23
C SER A 25 12.44 -1.17 5.14
N ASP A 26 13.12 -0.07 5.47
CA ASP A 26 12.55 1.29 5.36
C ASP A 26 12.19 1.67 3.90
N ASP A 27 12.78 0.97 2.93
CA ASP A 27 12.63 1.23 1.49
C ASP A 27 11.63 0.29 0.80
N VAL A 28 10.80 -0.44 1.55
CA VAL A 28 9.82 -1.35 0.93
C VAL A 28 8.73 -0.60 0.18
N GLN A 29 8.18 -1.28 -0.82
CA GLN A 29 7.14 -0.76 -1.69
C GLN A 29 5.98 -1.77 -1.79
N LEU A 30 4.78 -1.25 -1.95
CA LEU A 30 3.62 -2.01 -2.34
C LEU A 30 3.75 -2.39 -3.82
N GLU A 31 3.80 -3.68 -4.10
CA GLU A 31 3.60 -4.22 -5.43
C GLU A 31 2.10 -4.38 -5.70
N VAL A 32 1.63 -3.82 -6.82
CA VAL A 32 0.26 -3.97 -7.31
C VAL A 32 0.28 -4.64 -8.67
N ASN A 33 -0.24 -5.86 -8.76
CA ASN A 33 -0.33 -6.56 -10.02
C ASN A 33 -1.52 -6.04 -10.83
N THR A 34 -1.29 -5.30 -11.92
CA THR A 34 -2.38 -4.73 -12.75
C THR A 34 -3.21 -5.77 -13.51
N GLN A 35 -2.74 -7.03 -13.59
CA GLN A 35 -3.44 -8.11 -14.27
C GLN A 35 -4.37 -8.88 -13.34
N THR A 36 -3.92 -9.18 -12.11
CA THR A 36 -4.67 -9.97 -11.11
C THR A 36 -5.30 -9.12 -10.03
N TRP A 37 -4.85 -7.88 -9.87
CA TRP A 37 -5.16 -6.97 -8.76
C TRP A 37 -4.73 -7.51 -7.40
N ASP A 38 -3.70 -8.36 -7.40
CA ASP A 38 -3.04 -8.80 -6.17
C ASP A 38 -2.06 -7.73 -5.66
N MET A 39 -1.87 -7.70 -4.36
CA MET A 39 -1.12 -6.67 -3.65
C MET A 39 -0.23 -7.32 -2.60
N GLU A 40 1.06 -7.08 -2.66
CA GLU A 40 2.06 -7.61 -1.72
C GLU A 40 3.11 -6.56 -1.38
N ILE A 41 3.78 -6.72 -0.24
CA ILE A 41 4.93 -5.90 0.13
C ILE A 41 6.15 -6.49 -0.57
N ALA A 42 6.80 -5.71 -1.41
CA ALA A 42 7.98 -6.10 -2.16
C ALA A 42 9.16 -5.18 -1.84
N ASP A 43 10.36 -5.76 -1.85
CA ASP A 43 11.59 -4.98 -1.86
C ASP A 43 11.83 -4.36 -3.24
N PRO A 44 12.43 -3.17 -3.33
CA PRO A 44 12.75 -2.49 -4.59
C PRO A 44 13.75 -3.22 -5.49
N ASP A 45 14.47 -4.21 -4.95
CA ASP A 45 15.31 -5.12 -5.73
C ASP A 45 14.49 -6.15 -6.56
N ASN A 46 13.21 -6.37 -6.25
CA ASN A 46 12.35 -7.35 -6.91
C ASN A 46 11.34 -6.69 -7.85
N ASP A 47 11.83 -6.11 -8.94
CA ASP A 47 10.97 -5.50 -9.97
C ASP A 47 10.46 -6.56 -10.96
N ILE A 48 9.14 -6.76 -10.98
CA ILE A 48 8.41 -7.72 -11.80
C ILE A 48 7.67 -6.97 -12.91
N PRO A 49 7.81 -7.38 -14.18
CA PRO A 49 7.15 -6.70 -15.29
C PRO A 49 5.62 -6.84 -15.21
N GLY A 50 4.92 -5.71 -15.32
CA GLY A 50 3.44 -5.64 -15.30
C GLY A 50 2.84 -5.40 -13.91
N CYS A 51 3.68 -5.15 -12.91
CA CYS A 51 3.28 -4.64 -11.62
C CYS A 51 3.58 -3.13 -11.51
N ASP A 52 2.72 -2.42 -10.78
CA ASP A 52 2.94 -1.05 -10.35
C ASP A 52 3.49 -1.05 -8.92
N TYR A 53 4.36 -0.09 -8.62
CA TYR A 53 5.06 -0.04 -7.33
C TYR A 53 4.81 1.31 -6.64
N TRP A 54 4.41 1.25 -5.37
CA TRP A 54 4.10 2.43 -4.56
C TRP A 54 4.90 2.39 -3.26
N PRO A 55 5.70 3.43 -2.94
CA PRO A 55 6.46 3.45 -1.69
C PRO A 55 5.54 3.34 -0.47
N MET A 56 5.82 2.42 0.46
CA MET A 56 4.97 2.25 1.65
C MET A 56 4.96 3.51 2.53
N MET A 57 6.08 4.23 2.56
CA MET A 57 6.22 5.50 3.26
C MET A 57 5.25 6.60 2.76
N ASP A 58 4.75 6.50 1.52
CA ASP A 58 3.78 7.46 0.96
C ASP A 58 2.33 7.08 1.35
N LEU A 59 2.11 5.81 1.70
CA LEU A 59 0.81 5.25 2.07
C LEU A 59 0.54 5.31 3.59
N VAL A 60 1.52 5.74 4.37
CA VAL A 60 1.40 5.94 5.81
C VAL A 60 1.50 7.41 6.16
N ARG A 61 0.81 7.80 7.22
CA ARG A 61 0.90 9.14 7.80
C ARG A 61 1.27 9.06 9.27
N MET A 62 1.89 10.12 9.77
CA MET A 62 2.21 10.21 11.19
C MET A 62 0.92 10.28 12.01
N SER A 63 0.79 9.40 12.99
CA SER A 63 -0.42 9.35 13.79
C SER A 63 -0.62 10.61 14.60
N SER A 64 -1.80 11.21 14.44
CA SER A 64 -2.20 12.39 15.22
C SER A 64 -2.60 12.03 16.66
N GLY A 65 -2.95 10.76 16.89
CA GLY A 65 -3.35 10.25 18.22
C GLY A 65 -2.18 9.71 19.03
N ASN A 66 -1.17 9.15 18.37
CA ASN A 66 0.00 8.56 19.01
C ASN A 66 1.30 9.11 18.42
N ALA A 67 1.93 10.02 19.15
CA ALA A 67 3.18 10.64 18.73
C ALA A 67 4.26 9.57 18.48
N GLY A 68 4.76 9.51 17.24
CA GLY A 68 5.80 8.56 16.83
C GLY A 68 5.29 7.21 16.33
N GLN A 69 3.98 7.02 16.17
CA GLN A 69 3.42 5.87 15.47
C GLN A 69 2.97 6.25 14.06
N TRP A 70 3.08 5.32 13.14
CA TRP A 70 2.50 5.42 11.81
C TRP A 70 1.07 4.90 11.81
N GLU A 71 0.21 5.49 10.99
CA GLU A 71 -1.14 4.99 10.69
C GLU A 71 -1.35 4.99 9.17
N PRO A 72 -2.17 4.08 8.63
CA PRO A 72 -2.47 4.08 7.20
C PRO A 72 -3.09 5.42 6.80
N ASP A 73 -2.64 6.00 5.68
CA ASP A 73 -3.18 7.25 5.16
C ASP A 73 -4.37 6.97 4.23
N PRO A 74 -5.62 7.19 4.67
CA PRO A 74 -6.79 6.94 3.84
C PRO A 74 -6.86 7.85 2.62
N GLU A 75 -6.23 9.03 2.64
CA GLU A 75 -6.23 9.95 1.49
C GLU A 75 -5.29 9.41 0.40
N ALA A 76 -4.04 9.11 0.75
CA ALA A 76 -3.07 8.53 -0.19
C ALA A 76 -3.56 7.18 -0.77
N ILE A 77 -4.11 6.30 0.07
CA ILE A 77 -4.71 5.02 -0.34
C ILE A 77 -5.84 5.23 -1.35
N ALA A 78 -6.68 6.25 -1.14
CA ALA A 78 -7.77 6.57 -2.05
C ALA A 78 -7.27 7.16 -3.38
N GLU A 79 -6.19 7.96 -3.35
CA GLU A 79 -5.55 8.48 -4.56
C GLU A 79 -4.95 7.35 -5.41
N VAL A 80 -4.23 6.41 -4.78
CA VAL A 80 -3.71 5.23 -5.49
C VAL A 80 -4.85 4.39 -6.08
N ALA A 81 -5.91 4.16 -5.31
CA ALA A 81 -7.08 3.43 -5.81
C ALA A 81 -7.80 4.16 -6.96
N ALA A 82 -7.73 5.49 -7.02
CA ALA A 82 -8.33 6.31 -8.07
C ALA A 82 -7.57 6.17 -9.41
N GLU A 83 -6.27 5.93 -9.39
CA GLU A 83 -5.47 5.68 -10.60
C GLU A 83 -5.93 4.41 -11.34
N TYR A 84 -6.42 3.41 -10.61
CA TYR A 84 -6.80 2.11 -11.18
C TYR A 84 -8.25 2.01 -11.69
N VAL A 85 -8.95 3.14 -11.88
CA VAL A 85 -10.37 3.28 -12.31
C VAL A 85 -11.01 1.94 -12.70
N PHE A 86 -11.59 1.26 -11.70
CA PHE A 86 -12.28 0.00 -11.93
C PHE A 86 -13.60 0.30 -12.63
N THR A 87 -13.63 0.23 -13.96
CA THR A 87 -14.87 0.34 -14.73
C THR A 87 -15.74 -0.89 -14.44
N GLU A 88 -16.95 -0.66 -13.94
CA GLU A 88 -18.00 -1.67 -13.68
C GLU A 88 -18.35 -2.54 -14.91
#